data_AF-E8T308-F1
#
_entry.id   AF-E8T308-F1
#
_cell.length_a   1.000
_cell.length_b   1.000
_cell.length_c   1.000
_cell.angle_alpha   90.00
_cell.angle_beta   90.00
_cell.angle_gamma   90.00
#
_symmetry.space_group_name_H-M   'P 1'
#
loop_
_entity.id
_entity.type
_entity.pdbx_description
1 polymer ?
#
loop_
_entity_poly.entity_id
_entity_poly.type
_entity_poly.pdbx_seq_one_letter_code
_entity_poly.pdbx_strand_id
1 'polypeptide(L)' 'MWLELNGVLINLDNVKHIERSGRLVVFHYRGDNTPLTVSFESEAVAQGWLEAFALLNKGQKNLISVKALDLN' A
#
# COMPACT_ATOMS: atom_id res chain seq x y z
N MET A 1 1.38 -4.52 -5.86
CA MET A 1 2.56 -4.77 -4.97
C MET A 1 2.28 -6.06 -4.20
N TRP A 2 3.26 -6.94 -4.01
CA TRP A 2 3.04 -8.24 -3.37
C TRP A 2 3.87 -8.38 -2.10
N LEU A 3 3.26 -8.95 -1.06
CA LEU A 3 3.91 -9.31 0.19
C LEU A 3 3.84 -10.82 0.39
N GLU A 4 4.99 -11.47 0.58
CA GLU A 4 5.03 -12.86 1.02
C GLU A 4 5.05 -12.92 2.55
N LEU A 5 4.07 -13.60 3.14
CA LEU A 5 3.96 -13.79 4.59
C LEU A 5 3.71 -15.27 4.88
N ASN A 6 4.64 -15.93 5.56
CA ASN A 6 4.54 -17.35 5.91
C ASN A 6 4.23 -18.26 4.70
N GLY A 7 4.85 -18.00 3.55
CA GLY A 7 4.64 -18.75 2.30
C GLY A 7 3.35 -18.40 1.55
N VAL A 8 2.60 -17.38 1.99
CA VAL A 8 1.40 -16.88 1.32
C VAL A 8 1.70 -15.56 0.61
N LEU A 9 1.37 -15.47 -0.68
CA LEU A 9 1.45 -14.22 -1.43
C LEU A 9 0.17 -13.40 -1.26
N ILE A 10 0.32 -12.20 -0.71
CA ILE A 10 -0.75 -11.24 -0.45
C ILE A 10 -0.65 -10.11 -1.48
N ASN A 11 -1.71 -9.88 -2.24
CA ASN A 11 -1.80 -8.74 -3.14
C ASN A 11 -2.19 -7.46 -2.37
N LEU A 12 -1.37 -6.43 -2.48
CA LEU A 12 -1.56 -5.13 -1.85
C LEU A 12 -2.14 -4.05 -2.78
N ASP A 13 -2.64 -4.39 -3.97
CA ASP A 13 -3.17 -3.43 -4.95
C ASP A 13 -4.39 -2.65 -4.43
N ASN A 14 -5.16 -3.23 -3.51
CA ASN A 14 -6.31 -2.58 -2.88
C ASN A 14 -5.97 -1.86 -1.56
N VAL A 15 -4.69 -1.77 -1.18
CA VAL A 15 -4.28 -1.02 0.01
C VAL A 15 -4.45 0.48 -0.25
N LYS A 16 -5.26 1.14 0.61
CA LYS A 16 -5.54 2.57 0.58
C LYS A 16 -4.39 3.39 1.16
N HIS A 17 -3.90 2.98 2.32
CA HIS A 17 -2.78 3.60 3.02
C HIS A 17 -2.14 2.59 3.96
N ILE A 18 -0.93 2.91 4.41
CA ILE A 18 -0.23 2.14 5.43
C ILE A 18 0.29 3.05 6.55
N GLU A 19 0.38 2.52 7.75
CA GLU A 19 0.91 3.19 8.94
C GLU A 19 2.06 2.37 9.55
N ARG A 20 2.99 3.02 10.26
CA ARG A 20 4.14 2.36 10.89
C ARG A 20 4.22 2.71 12.38
N SER A 21 4.59 1.72 13.19
CA SER A 21 5.03 1.91 14.57
C SER A 21 6.23 0.99 14.88
N GLY A 22 7.43 1.54 14.92
CA GLY A 22 8.67 0.76 15.04
C GLY A 22 8.81 -0.25 13.90
N ARG A 23 8.84 -1.54 14.24
CA ARG A 23 8.92 -2.66 13.29
C ARG A 23 7.59 -3.07 12.68
N LEU A 24 6.48 -2.52 13.16
CA LEU A 24 5.14 -2.86 12.71
C LEU A 24 4.72 -1.97 11.54
N VAL A 25 4.13 -2.57 10.52
CA VAL A 25 3.39 -1.87 9.45
C VAL A 25 1.96 -2.38 9.42
N VAL A 26 1.02 -1.46 9.32
CA VAL A 26 -0.41 -1.74 9.23
C VAL A 26 -0.89 -1.36 7.83
N PHE A 27 -1.46 -2.32 7.10
CA PHE A 27 -2.00 -2.15 5.76
C PHE A 27 -3.52 -2.02 5.83
N HIS A 28 -4.05 -0.87 5.39
CA HIS A 28 -5.49 -0.61 5.37
C HIS A 28 -6.04 -0.74 3.95
N TYR A 29 -6.98 -1.66 3.73
CA TYR A 29 -7.56 -1.94 2.41
C TYR A 29 -8.78 -1.07 2.11
N ARG A 30 -9.10 -0.85 0.83
CA ARG A 30 -10.32 -0.16 0.40
C ARG A 30 -11.52 -1.12 0.53
N GLY A 31 -12.57 -0.69 1.23
CA GLY A 31 -13.81 -1.45 1.35
C GLY A 31 -13.76 -2.63 2.31
N ASP A 32 -12.62 -2.87 2.95
CA ASP A 32 -12.46 -3.84 4.04
C ASP A 32 -12.15 -3.10 5.34
N ASN A 33 -12.76 -3.55 6.43
CA ASN A 33 -12.58 -2.97 7.76
C ASN A 33 -11.45 -3.64 8.55
N THR A 34 -10.90 -4.76 8.07
CA THR A 34 -9.85 -5.50 8.78
C THR A 34 -8.47 -5.15 8.22
N PRO A 35 -7.63 -4.42 8.97
CA PRO A 35 -6.27 -4.15 8.53
C PRO A 35 -5.39 -5.40 8.67
N LEU A 36 -4.36 -5.49 7.80
CA LEU A 36 -3.30 -6.48 7.95
C LEU A 36 -2.14 -5.83 8.72
N THR A 37 -1.75 -6.41 9.85
CA THR A 37 -0.57 -5.95 10.61
C THR A 37 0.58 -6.93 10.41
N VAL A 38 1.75 -6.40 10.05
CA VAL A 38 2.96 -7.18 9.78
C VAL A 38 4.12 -6.62 10.61
N SER A 39 4.82 -7.50 11.32
CA SER A 39 6.07 -7.16 12.00
C SER A 39 7.24 -7.54 11.10
N PHE A 40 8.05 -6.56 10.74
CA PHE A 40 9.28 -6.78 9.98
C PHE A 40 10.47 -7.09 10.90
N GLU A 41 11.53 -7.62 10.31
CA GLU A 41 12.77 -7.97 11.02
C GLU A 41 13.45 -6.75 11.67
N SER A 42 13.33 -5.56 11.06
CA SER A 42 13.94 -4.33 11.52
C SER A 42 13.10 -3.09 11.21
N GLU A 43 13.35 -1.99 11.93
CA GLU A 43 12.70 -0.71 11.66
C GLU A 43 13.07 -0.15 10.28
N ALA A 44 14.29 -0.41 9.82
CA ALA A 44 14.76 -0.01 8.49
C ALA A 44 13.93 -0.68 7.39
N VAL A 45 13.62 -1.96 7.53
CA VAL A 45 12.76 -2.68 6.58
C VAL A 45 11.33 -2.14 6.62
N ALA A 46 10.75 -1.94 7.81
CA ALA A 46 9.43 -1.34 7.96
C ALA A 46 9.35 0.07 7.34
N GLN A 47 10.40 0.88 7.49
CA GLN A 47 10.52 2.20 6.87
C GLN A 47 10.61 2.10 5.34
N GLY A 48 11.39 1.15 4.81
CA GLY A 48 11.47 0.92 3.36
C GLY A 48 10.12 0.58 2.73
N TRP A 49 9.27 -0.19 3.43
CA TRP A 49 7.90 -0.45 3.00
C TRP A 49 7.03 0.81 2.95
N LEU A 50 7.13 1.68 3.97
CA LEU A 50 6.43 2.97 4.00
C LEU A 50 6.80 3.84 2.79
N GLU A 51 8.10 3.95 2.50
CA GLU A 51 8.62 4.75 1.40
C GLU A 51 8.24 4.17 0.03
N ALA A 52 8.39 2.86 -0.16
CA ALA A 52 8.01 2.17 -1.39
C ALA A 52 6.51 2.36 -1.70
N PHE A 53 5.65 2.20 -0.69
CA PHE A 53 4.22 2.42 -0.84
C PHE A 53 3.89 3.88 -1.18
N ALA A 54 4.55 4.84 -0.54
CA ALA A 54 4.36 6.27 -0.84
C ALA A 54 4.79 6.62 -2.27
N LEU A 55 5.89 6.06 -2.76
CA LEU A 55 6.35 6.23 -4.14
C LEU A 55 5.35 5.64 -5.15
N LEU A 56 4.85 4.43 -4.91
CA LEU A 56 3.83 3.81 -5.77
C LEU A 56 2.52 4.59 -5.81
N ASN A 57 2.06 5.12 -4.66
CA ASN A 57 0.85 5.94 -4.62
C ASN A 57 1.01 7.31 -5.28
N LYS A 58 2.21 7.93 -5.21
CA LYS A 58 2.51 9.14 -5.97
C LYS A 58 2.49 8.86 -7.47
N GLY A 59 2.99 7.70 -7.91
CA GLY A 59 2.89 7.24 -9.28
C GLY A 59 1.44 7.04 -9.76
N GLN A 60 0.58 6.46 -8.93
CA GLN A 60 -0.85 6.28 -9.26
C GLN A 60 -1.63 7.60 -9.34
N LYS A 61 -1.33 8.58 -8.48
CA LYS A 61 -1.99 9.91 -8.55
C LYS A 61 -1.65 10.68 -9.83
N ASN A 62 -0.53 10.38 -10.48
CA ASN A 62 -0.16 10.99 -11.76
C ASN A 62 -0.83 10.34 -12.98
N LEU A 63 -1.64 9.28 -12.82
CA LEU A 63 -2.18 8.49 -13.93
C LEU A 63 -3.67 8.72 -14.23
N ILE A 64 -4.30 9.77 -13.70
CA ILE A 64 -5.67 10.14 -14.11
C ILE A 64 -5.79 11.66 -14.30
N SER A 65 -5.62 12.10 -15.54
CA SER A 65 -6.36 13.22 -16.11
C SER A 65 -6.68 12.90 -17.56
N VAL A 66 -7.69 12.05 -17.76
CA VAL A 66 -8.41 11.98 -19.03
C VAL A 66 -9.75 12.63 -18.76
N LYS A 67 -9.88 13.90 -19.14
CA LYS A 67 -11.21 14.52 -19.25
C LYS A 67 -11.94 13.75 -20.35
N ALA A 68 -12.99 13.02 -20.00
CA ALA A 68 -13.99 12.64 -20.99
C ALA A 68 -14.54 13.95 -21.57
N LEU A 69 -14.33 14.18 -22.88
CA LEU A 69 -15.09 15.18 -23.59
C LEU A 69 -16.49 14.60 -23.73
N ASP A 70 -17.44 15.13 -22.97
CA ASP A 70 -18.86 14.95 -23.27
C ASP A 70 -19.13 15.78 -24.53
N LEU A 71 -19.44 15.10 -25.64
CA LEU A 71 -19.94 15.70 -26.87
C LEU A 71 -21.46 15.47 -26.89
N ASN A 72 -22.19 16.40 -26.26
CA ASN A 72 -23.61 16.63 -26.50
C ASN A 72 -23.82 18.10 -26.80
#